data_AF-A0A4V3I3K0-F1
#
_entry.id   AF-A0A4V3I3K0-F1
#
_cell.length_a   1.000
_cell.length_b   1.000
_cell.length_c   1.000
_cell.angle_alpha   90.00
_cell.angle_beta   90.00
_cell.angle_gamma   90.00
#
_symmetry.space_group_name_H-M   'P 1'
#
loop_
_entity.id
_entity.type
_entity.pdbx_description
1 polymer ?
#
loop_
_entity_poly.entity_id
_entity_poly.type
_entity_poly.pdbx_seq_one_letter_code
_entity_poly.pdbx_strand_id
1 'polypeptide(L)'
;MTDQYLQEQHALTIARTVQRERELAQARLDSDHGDSWVMITQTGEINPLPHEHIRHRSNSKITLELSVPKSLQQGRTPFTRKSDNGTVYITTQRLIYIPAKPTPEFKSFHAPILNCMDTYVGSPFFGAWYWSATVVPVAGGGVPHDVPRIELKLSFKEGGHSEFRQRFEELKERLEHVRRLQQETGQVVNIPDEPLPAYEATEGGGAAPSANNLAPEQSVSRSASTGSQNRRPNEPPPDYEEAQAQTLSMRLEDHIREESDRA
;
A
#
# COMPACT_ATOMS: atom_id res chain seq x y z
N MET A 1 -33.54 -53.12 12.56
CA MET A 1 -34.30 -52.11 11.79
C MET A 1 -33.79 -50.68 12.02
N THR A 2 -33.11 -50.39 13.13
CA THR A 2 -32.55 -49.06 13.47
C THR A 2 -31.30 -48.66 12.67
N ASP A 3 -30.41 -49.61 12.33
CA ASP A 3 -29.19 -49.33 11.55
C ASP A 3 -29.47 -48.82 10.12
N GLN A 4 -30.46 -49.41 9.45
CA GLN A 4 -30.82 -49.03 8.09
C GLN A 4 -31.33 -47.58 8.03
N TYR A 5 -32.10 -47.16 9.03
CA TYR A 5 -32.60 -45.79 9.14
C TYR A 5 -31.47 -44.77 9.37
N LEU A 6 -30.47 -45.11 10.21
CA LEU A 6 -29.29 -44.25 10.40
C LEU A 6 -28.47 -44.11 9.11
N GLN A 7 -28.31 -45.21 8.37
CA GLN A 7 -27.55 -45.20 7.12
C GLN A 7 -28.26 -44.38 6.03
N GLU A 8 -29.60 -44.45 5.96
CA GLU A 8 -30.40 -43.62 5.06
C GLU A 8 -30.33 -42.13 5.42
N GLN A 9 -30.38 -41.78 6.72
CA GLN A 9 -30.23 -40.39 7.17
C GLN A 9 -28.84 -39.82 6.84
N HIS A 10 -27.79 -40.63 7.01
CA HIS A 10 -26.42 -40.25 6.66
C HIS A 10 -26.25 -40.07 5.16
N ALA A 11 -26.81 -40.99 4.35
CA ALA A 11 -26.80 -40.89 2.89
C ALA A 11 -27.55 -39.65 2.38
N LEU A 12 -28.70 -39.32 2.96
CA LEU A 12 -29.47 -38.11 2.61
C LEU A 12 -28.72 -36.82 2.97
N THR A 13 -28.01 -36.83 4.09
CA THR A 13 -27.19 -35.68 4.51
C THR A 13 -26.05 -35.44 3.53
N ILE A 14 -25.34 -36.52 3.16
CA ILE A 14 -24.25 -36.47 2.17
C ILE A 14 -24.77 -36.03 0.80
N ALA A 15 -25.91 -36.57 0.37
CA ALA A 15 -26.50 -36.19 -0.92
C ALA A 15 -26.82 -34.69 -0.98
N ARG A 16 -27.39 -34.13 0.09
CA ARG A 16 -27.69 -32.70 0.19
C ARG A 16 -26.44 -31.83 0.21
N THR A 17 -25.38 -32.23 0.92
CA THR A 17 -24.12 -31.48 0.93
C THR A 17 -23.46 -31.51 -0.43
N VAL A 18 -23.38 -32.68 -1.08
CA VAL A 18 -22.81 -32.83 -2.42
C VAL A 18 -23.61 -32.05 -3.46
N GLN A 19 -24.93 -32.03 -3.35
CA GLN A 19 -25.80 -31.30 -4.27
C GLN A 19 -25.64 -29.79 -4.10
N ARG A 20 -25.56 -29.30 -2.85
CA ARG A 20 -25.22 -27.90 -2.56
C ARG A 20 -23.82 -27.52 -3.07
N GLU A 21 -22.82 -28.38 -2.88
CA GLU A 21 -21.47 -28.15 -3.39
C GLU A 21 -21.42 -28.11 -4.92
N ARG A 22 -22.20 -28.97 -5.58
CA ARG A 22 -22.37 -28.96 -7.05
C ARG A 22 -23.07 -27.69 -7.51
N GLU A 23 -24.15 -27.27 -6.86
CA GLU A 23 -24.84 -26.01 -7.19
C GLU A 23 -23.92 -24.80 -7.00
N LEU A 24 -23.10 -24.78 -5.94
CA LEU A 24 -22.10 -23.73 -5.72
C LEU A 24 -20.96 -23.78 -6.76
N ALA A 25 -20.52 -24.97 -7.17
CA ALA A 25 -19.53 -25.13 -8.22
C ALA A 25 -20.09 -24.72 -9.59
N GLN A 26 -21.35 -25.06 -9.89
CA GLN A 26 -22.06 -24.65 -11.09
C GLN A 26 -22.25 -23.13 -11.12
N ALA A 27 -22.68 -22.52 -10.01
CA ALA A 27 -22.81 -21.06 -9.90
C ALA A 27 -21.47 -20.32 -10.05
N ARG A 28 -20.36 -20.92 -9.59
CA ARG A 28 -18.99 -20.40 -9.83
C ARG A 28 -18.57 -20.51 -11.29
N LEU A 29 -19.05 -21.51 -12.02
CA LEU A 29 -18.79 -21.69 -13.46
C LEU A 29 -19.67 -20.78 -14.32
N ASP A 30 -20.93 -20.57 -13.93
CA ASP A 30 -21.89 -19.70 -14.61
C ASP A 30 -21.63 -18.21 -14.38
N SER A 31 -20.91 -17.86 -13.31
CA SER A 31 -20.38 -16.52 -13.14
C SER A 31 -19.22 -16.32 -14.11
N ASP A 32 -19.54 -15.82 -15.30
CA ASP A 32 -18.68 -15.35 -16.39
C ASP A 32 -17.50 -14.47 -15.88
N HIS A 33 -16.46 -15.11 -15.33
CA HIS A 33 -15.33 -14.47 -14.63
C HIS A 33 -14.10 -14.28 -15.51
N GLY A 34 -14.19 -14.58 -16.82
CA GLY A 34 -13.04 -14.52 -17.75
C GLY A 34 -12.29 -13.17 -17.75
N ASP A 35 -13.00 -12.08 -17.42
CA ASP A 35 -12.47 -10.72 -17.46
C ASP A 35 -12.30 -10.06 -16.07
N SER A 36 -12.69 -10.72 -14.97
CA SER A 36 -12.57 -10.14 -13.61
C SER A 36 -11.46 -10.81 -12.83
N TRP A 37 -10.31 -10.15 -12.77
CA TRP A 37 -9.13 -10.54 -12.01
C TRP A 37 -9.22 -10.23 -10.51
N VAL A 38 -10.37 -9.68 -10.08
CA VAL A 38 -10.67 -9.41 -8.68
C VAL A 38 -11.75 -10.38 -8.24
N MET A 39 -11.40 -11.21 -7.28
CA MET A 39 -12.36 -12.08 -6.60
C MET A 39 -13.21 -11.19 -5.68
N ILE A 40 -14.52 -11.24 -5.87
CA ILE A 40 -15.49 -10.52 -5.04
C ILE A 40 -16.28 -11.55 -4.24
N THR A 41 -16.55 -11.26 -2.97
CA THR A 41 -17.42 -12.08 -2.12
C THR A 41 -18.87 -11.98 -2.60
N GLN A 42 -19.74 -12.88 -2.12
CA GLN A 42 -21.19 -12.78 -2.38
C GLN A 42 -21.80 -11.48 -1.84
N THR A 43 -21.14 -10.82 -0.88
CA THR A 43 -21.53 -9.53 -0.30
C THR A 43 -21.06 -8.32 -1.11
N GLY A 44 -20.31 -8.53 -2.21
CA GLY A 44 -19.81 -7.45 -3.05
C GLY A 44 -18.49 -6.82 -2.58
N GLU A 45 -17.81 -7.42 -1.61
CA GLU A 45 -16.52 -6.95 -1.09
C GLU A 45 -15.36 -7.69 -1.76
N ILE A 46 -14.18 -7.06 -1.82
CA ILE A 46 -13.01 -7.72 -2.40
C ILE A 46 -12.53 -8.87 -1.51
N ASN A 47 -12.14 -9.97 -2.13
CA ASN A 47 -11.41 -11.06 -1.50
C ASN A 47 -9.91 -10.90 -1.84
N PRO A 48 -9.08 -10.41 -0.91
CA PRO A 48 -7.66 -10.14 -1.17
C PRO A 48 -6.90 -11.41 -1.56
N LEU A 49 -5.83 -11.25 -2.35
CA LEU A 49 -4.87 -12.32 -2.61
C LEU A 49 -4.15 -12.76 -1.32
N PRO A 50 -3.53 -13.95 -1.31
CA PRO A 50 -2.64 -14.34 -0.21
C PRO A 50 -1.58 -13.25 0.03
N HIS A 51 -1.44 -12.79 1.27
CA HIS A 51 -0.56 -11.69 1.69
C HIS A 51 -0.93 -10.29 1.13
N GLU A 52 -2.14 -10.11 0.62
CA GLU A 52 -2.69 -8.81 0.27
C GLU A 52 -3.57 -8.29 1.41
N HIS A 53 -3.28 -7.09 1.92
CA HIS A 53 -4.05 -6.45 2.98
C HIS A 53 -4.69 -5.16 2.49
N ILE A 54 -5.95 -4.91 2.85
CA ILE A 54 -6.66 -3.68 2.51
C ILE A 54 -6.16 -2.56 3.42
N ARG A 55 -5.62 -1.48 2.83
CA ARG A 55 -5.08 -0.31 3.55
C ARG A 55 -6.04 0.87 3.57
N HIS A 56 -6.87 0.98 2.54
CA HIS A 56 -7.90 1.99 2.45
C HIS A 56 -9.07 1.47 1.63
N ARG A 57 -10.28 1.87 2.04
CA ARG A 57 -11.53 1.69 1.31
C ARG A 57 -12.22 3.04 1.27
N SER A 58 -12.62 3.50 0.10
CA SER A 58 -13.41 4.73 0.00
C SER A 58 -14.82 4.50 0.57
N ASN A 59 -15.27 5.42 1.43
CA ASN A 59 -16.64 5.43 1.92
C ASN A 59 -17.61 6.19 0.99
N SER A 60 -17.06 6.95 0.05
CA SER A 60 -17.81 7.80 -0.88
C SER A 60 -18.01 7.16 -2.25
N LYS A 61 -19.02 7.65 -2.96
CA LYS A 61 -19.30 7.28 -4.35
C LYS A 61 -18.25 7.85 -5.30
N ILE A 62 -17.41 6.98 -5.85
CA ILE A 62 -16.33 7.36 -6.77
C ILE A 62 -16.70 7.01 -8.21
N THR A 63 -16.56 7.99 -9.11
CA THR A 63 -16.65 7.78 -10.55
C THR A 63 -15.26 7.46 -11.09
N LEU A 64 -15.15 6.46 -11.96
CA LEU A 64 -13.92 6.07 -12.63
C LEU A 64 -14.02 6.32 -14.15
N GLU A 65 -12.95 6.85 -14.72
CA GLU A 65 -12.77 7.01 -16.16
C GLU A 65 -11.37 6.54 -16.56
N LEU A 66 -11.32 5.68 -17.58
CA LEU A 66 -10.11 5.24 -18.27
C LEU A 66 -10.13 5.76 -19.69
N SER A 67 -9.02 6.29 -20.17
CA SER A 67 -8.87 6.71 -21.56
C SER A 67 -7.42 6.65 -22.03
N VAL A 68 -7.22 6.65 -23.35
CA VAL A 68 -5.87 6.88 -23.91
C VAL A 68 -5.53 8.36 -23.81
N PRO A 69 -4.36 8.75 -23.27
CA PRO A 69 -3.93 10.15 -23.23
C PRO A 69 -3.97 10.80 -24.61
N LYS A 70 -4.40 12.06 -24.71
CA LYS A 70 -4.60 12.74 -26.00
C LYS A 70 -3.37 12.72 -26.92
N SER A 71 -2.18 12.87 -26.34
CA SER A 71 -0.90 12.80 -27.07
C SER A 71 -0.62 11.43 -27.71
N LEU A 72 -1.31 10.40 -27.24
CA LEU A 72 -1.12 9.00 -27.60
C LEU A 72 -2.25 8.44 -28.46
N GLN A 73 -3.27 9.22 -28.80
CA GLN A 73 -4.47 8.75 -29.52
C GLN A 73 -4.24 8.57 -31.03
N GLN A 74 -3.29 9.30 -31.63
CA GLN A 74 -3.06 9.24 -33.07
C GLN A 74 -2.48 7.87 -33.47
N GLY A 75 -3.15 7.20 -34.41
CA GLY A 75 -2.70 5.93 -34.97
C GLY A 75 -2.84 4.73 -34.04
N ARG A 76 -3.64 4.85 -32.96
CA ARG A 76 -3.86 3.77 -31.97
C ARG A 76 -5.33 3.43 -31.81
N THR A 77 -5.58 2.22 -31.31
CA THR A 77 -6.89 1.70 -31.01
C THR A 77 -7.56 2.56 -29.93
N PRO A 78 -8.76 3.10 -30.18
CA PRO A 78 -9.47 3.89 -29.18
C PRO A 78 -9.85 2.99 -28.01
N PHE A 79 -9.48 3.41 -26.80
CA PHE A 79 -9.82 2.72 -25.57
C PHE A 79 -10.43 3.71 -24.58
N THR A 80 -11.63 3.40 -24.12
CA THR A 80 -12.28 4.11 -23.01
C THR A 80 -13.18 3.18 -22.21
N ARG A 81 -13.16 3.35 -20.89
CA ARG A 81 -14.08 2.69 -19.94
C ARG A 81 -14.50 3.70 -18.89
N LYS A 82 -15.76 3.67 -18.49
CA LYS A 82 -16.31 4.58 -17.48
C LYS A 82 -17.22 3.83 -16.53
N SER A 83 -17.26 4.29 -15.29
CA SER A 83 -18.19 3.81 -14.27
C SER A 83 -18.64 4.99 -13.41
N ASP A 84 -19.95 5.23 -13.36
CA ASP A 84 -20.52 6.41 -12.70
C ASP A 84 -20.43 6.36 -11.17
N ASN A 85 -20.36 5.15 -10.61
CA ASN A 85 -20.35 4.92 -9.18
C ASN A 85 -19.67 3.59 -8.84
N GLY A 86 -18.86 3.59 -7.80
CA GLY A 86 -18.16 2.41 -7.31
C GLY A 86 -17.34 2.73 -6.07
N THR A 87 -16.66 1.70 -5.58
CA THR A 87 -15.77 1.76 -4.43
C THR A 87 -14.34 1.52 -4.88
N VAL A 88 -13.43 2.36 -4.41
CA VAL A 88 -11.99 2.18 -4.63
C VAL A 88 -11.35 1.59 -3.37
N TYR A 89 -10.40 0.70 -3.57
CA TYR A 89 -9.60 0.07 -2.54
C TYR A 89 -8.13 0.28 -2.85
N ILE A 90 -7.36 0.61 -1.83
CA ILE A 90 -5.91 0.55 -1.86
C ILE A 90 -5.52 -0.66 -1.02
N THR A 91 -4.85 -1.62 -1.62
CA THR A 91 -4.27 -2.78 -0.92
C THR A 91 -2.76 -2.64 -0.84
N THR A 92 -2.08 -3.51 -0.10
CA THR A 92 -0.61 -3.53 -0.04
C THR A 92 0.10 -3.71 -1.39
N GLN A 93 -0.62 -4.05 -2.46
CA GLN A 93 -0.02 -4.39 -3.75
C GLN A 93 -0.62 -3.59 -4.92
N ARG A 94 -1.92 -3.26 -4.87
CA ARG A 94 -2.66 -2.71 -6.01
C ARG A 94 -3.75 -1.74 -5.61
N LEU A 95 -4.09 -0.89 -6.57
CA LEU A 95 -5.31 -0.09 -6.59
C LEU A 95 -6.40 -0.93 -7.25
N ILE A 96 -7.58 -1.01 -6.63
CA ILE A 96 -8.73 -1.76 -7.14
C ILE A 96 -9.95 -0.84 -7.18
N TYR A 97 -10.74 -0.93 -8.23
CA TYR A 97 -12.04 -0.27 -8.34
C TYR A 97 -13.13 -1.29 -8.67
N ILE A 98 -14.18 -1.28 -7.85
CA ILE A 98 -15.36 -2.13 -8.02
C ILE A 98 -16.56 -1.23 -8.33
N PRO A 99 -17.13 -1.31 -9.56
CA PRO A 99 -18.37 -0.62 -9.90
C PRO A 99 -19.52 -1.04 -8.97
N ALA A 100 -20.37 -0.10 -8.58
CA ALA A 100 -21.59 -0.39 -7.83
C ALA A 100 -22.61 -1.18 -8.67
N LYS A 101 -22.55 -1.02 -10.00
CA LYS A 101 -23.33 -1.78 -10.98
C LYS A 101 -22.38 -2.29 -12.06
N PRO A 102 -21.78 -3.49 -11.89
CA PRO A 102 -20.90 -4.09 -12.88
C PRO A 102 -21.65 -4.28 -14.21
N THR A 103 -20.99 -3.96 -15.33
CA THR A 103 -21.52 -4.25 -16.68
C THR A 103 -20.71 -5.36 -17.33
N PRO A 104 -21.21 -6.03 -18.38
CA PRO A 104 -20.44 -7.03 -19.13
C PRO A 104 -19.10 -6.48 -19.64
N GLU A 105 -19.07 -5.19 -20.01
CA GLU A 105 -17.89 -4.51 -20.56
C GLU A 105 -16.90 -4.03 -19.48
N PHE A 106 -17.39 -3.84 -18.25
CA PHE A 106 -16.60 -3.32 -17.13
C PHE A 106 -17.08 -3.89 -15.79
N LYS A 107 -16.44 -5.00 -15.39
CA LYS A 107 -16.77 -5.72 -14.15
C LYS A 107 -15.94 -5.23 -12.96
N SER A 108 -14.65 -4.98 -13.17
CA SER A 108 -13.72 -4.44 -12.17
C SER A 108 -12.52 -3.81 -12.87
N PHE A 109 -11.77 -3.00 -12.13
CA PHE A 109 -10.46 -2.51 -12.55
C PHE A 109 -9.45 -2.75 -11.44
N HIS A 110 -8.22 -3.10 -11.80
CA HIS A 110 -7.12 -3.03 -10.87
C HIS A 110 -5.82 -2.66 -11.60
N ALA A 111 -4.89 -2.05 -10.86
CA ALA A 111 -3.55 -1.76 -11.33
C ALA A 111 -2.55 -1.93 -10.17
N PRO A 112 -1.37 -2.52 -10.39
CA PRO A 112 -0.29 -2.48 -9.41
C PRO A 112 0.03 -1.03 -9.03
N ILE A 113 0.27 -0.75 -7.75
CA ILE A 113 0.54 0.62 -7.28
C ILE A 113 1.71 1.24 -8.04
N LEU A 114 2.77 0.45 -8.27
CA LEU A 114 3.98 0.89 -8.97
C LEU A 114 3.79 1.10 -10.49
N ASN A 115 2.64 0.71 -11.06
CA ASN A 115 2.30 1.00 -12.45
C ASN A 115 1.57 2.35 -12.60
N CYS A 116 1.16 2.98 -11.50
CA CYS A 116 0.53 4.30 -11.49
C CYS A 116 1.60 5.40 -11.34
N MET A 117 1.76 6.18 -12.40
CA MET A 117 2.75 7.26 -12.52
C MET A 117 2.04 8.62 -12.58
N ASP A 118 2.81 9.70 -12.38
CA ASP A 118 2.35 11.08 -12.56
C ASP A 118 1.02 11.38 -11.83
N THR A 119 0.95 10.98 -10.56
CA THR A 119 -0.25 11.09 -9.75
C THR A 119 -0.48 12.53 -9.31
N TYR A 120 -1.71 13.02 -9.43
CA TYR A 120 -2.06 14.36 -8.97
C TYR A 120 -3.53 14.45 -8.57
N VAL A 121 -3.84 15.46 -7.75
CA VAL A 121 -5.21 15.84 -7.40
C VAL A 121 -5.53 17.19 -8.02
N GLY A 122 -6.70 17.29 -8.62
CA GLY A 122 -7.19 18.53 -9.20
C GLY A 122 -8.70 18.67 -9.04
N SER A 123 -9.22 19.83 -9.43
CA SER A 123 -10.65 20.07 -9.54
C SER A 123 -10.94 20.84 -10.83
N PRO A 124 -12.08 20.57 -11.49
CA PRO A 124 -12.59 21.46 -12.52
C PRO A 124 -13.07 22.77 -11.89
N PHE A 125 -13.23 23.83 -12.70
CA PHE A 125 -13.71 25.14 -12.24
C PHE A 125 -15.04 25.06 -11.47
N PHE A 126 -15.91 24.14 -11.89
CA PHE A 126 -17.05 23.66 -11.11
C PHE A 126 -17.08 22.14 -11.13
N GLY A 127 -17.12 21.51 -9.96
CA GLY A 127 -17.34 20.07 -9.84
C GLY A 127 -16.53 19.41 -8.73
N ALA A 128 -16.56 18.07 -8.75
CA ALA A 128 -15.89 17.25 -7.76
C ALA A 128 -14.36 17.27 -7.93
N TRP A 129 -13.65 17.19 -6.82
CA TRP A 129 -12.22 16.89 -6.81
C TRP A 129 -11.97 15.53 -7.45
N TYR A 130 -10.89 15.41 -8.19
CA TYR A 130 -10.47 14.15 -8.79
C TYR A 130 -8.99 13.88 -8.49
N TRP A 131 -8.67 12.60 -8.40
CA TRP A 131 -7.31 12.10 -8.45
C TRP A 131 -7.08 11.49 -9.83
N SER A 132 -5.94 11.76 -10.44
CA SER A 132 -5.56 11.24 -11.76
C SER A 132 -4.19 10.58 -11.70
N ALA A 133 -3.99 9.58 -12.55
CA ALA A 133 -2.73 8.86 -12.71
C ALA A 133 -2.55 8.36 -14.14
N THR A 134 -1.31 8.34 -14.62
CA THR A 134 -0.93 7.63 -15.84
C THR A 134 -0.61 6.18 -15.47
N VAL A 135 -1.37 5.22 -15.98
CA VAL A 135 -1.19 3.80 -15.68
C VAL A 135 -0.51 3.09 -16.84
N VAL A 136 0.54 2.32 -16.53
CA VAL A 136 1.18 1.39 -17.48
C VAL A 136 0.39 0.07 -17.47
N PRO A 137 -0.24 -0.31 -18.61
CA PRO A 137 -0.99 -1.55 -18.70
C PRO A 137 -0.12 -2.80 -18.52
N VAL A 138 -0.72 -3.88 -18.03
CA VAL A 138 -0.09 -5.20 -17.94
C VAL A 138 -0.65 -6.09 -19.05
N ALA A 139 0.17 -7.00 -19.57
CA ALA A 139 -0.26 -7.97 -20.56
C ALA A 139 -1.49 -8.77 -20.06
N GLY A 140 -2.51 -8.92 -20.91
CA GLY A 140 -3.76 -9.58 -20.53
C GLY A 140 -4.73 -8.72 -19.69
N GLY A 141 -4.42 -7.45 -19.42
CA GLY A 141 -5.25 -6.55 -18.60
C GLY A 141 -6.41 -5.86 -19.34
N GLY A 142 -6.84 -6.36 -20.50
CA GLY A 142 -7.96 -5.82 -21.27
C GLY A 142 -7.71 -4.47 -21.99
N VAL A 143 -6.47 -3.98 -21.99
CA VAL A 143 -6.05 -2.79 -22.76
C VAL A 143 -5.40 -3.22 -24.09
N PRO A 144 -5.70 -2.56 -25.22
CA PRO A 144 -5.05 -2.86 -26.50
C PRO A 144 -3.53 -2.79 -26.44
N HIS A 145 -2.84 -3.75 -27.09
CA HIS A 145 -1.38 -3.89 -27.04
C HIS A 145 -0.61 -2.70 -27.62
N ASP A 146 -1.23 -1.94 -28.51
CA ASP A 146 -0.66 -0.74 -29.11
C ASP A 146 -0.72 0.48 -28.18
N VAL A 147 -1.44 0.40 -27.05
CA VAL A 147 -1.58 1.47 -26.04
C VAL A 147 -0.58 1.26 -24.90
N PRO A 148 0.52 2.04 -24.82
CA PRO A 148 1.55 1.84 -23.80
C PRO A 148 1.18 2.43 -22.43
N ARG A 149 0.22 3.36 -22.39
CA ARG A 149 -0.20 4.10 -21.19
C ARG A 149 -1.65 4.51 -21.31
N ILE A 150 -2.39 4.45 -20.20
CA ILE A 150 -3.75 4.95 -20.08
C ILE A 150 -3.82 6.03 -18.99
N GLU A 151 -4.75 6.96 -19.11
CA GLU A 151 -5.10 7.91 -18.07
C GLU A 151 -6.24 7.32 -17.22
N LEU A 152 -6.01 7.20 -15.92
CA LEU A 152 -7.00 6.82 -14.92
C LEU A 152 -7.41 8.06 -14.15
N LYS A 153 -8.72 8.33 -14.10
CA LYS A 153 -9.29 9.43 -13.33
C LYS A 153 -10.36 8.93 -12.37
N LEU A 154 -10.20 9.26 -11.09
CA LEU A 154 -11.14 8.97 -10.00
C LEU A 154 -11.75 10.28 -9.50
N SER A 155 -13.06 10.44 -9.61
CA SER A 155 -13.75 11.66 -9.16
C SER A 155 -14.52 11.41 -7.85
N PHE A 156 -14.27 12.24 -6.85
CA PHE A 156 -14.74 12.10 -5.47
C PHE A 156 -15.91 13.05 -5.21
N LYS A 157 -17.14 12.55 -5.38
CA LYS A 157 -18.36 13.37 -5.27
C LYS A 157 -18.65 13.87 -3.85
N GLU A 158 -18.26 13.10 -2.84
CA GLU A 158 -18.58 13.35 -1.42
C GLU A 158 -17.31 13.61 -0.59
N GLY A 159 -16.20 13.97 -1.23
CA GLY A 159 -14.90 14.14 -0.56
C GLY A 159 -14.13 12.83 -0.39
N GLY A 160 -13.08 12.85 0.46
CA GLY A 160 -12.17 11.73 0.67
C GLY A 160 -10.95 11.70 -0.25
N HIS A 161 -10.84 12.62 -1.22
CA HIS A 161 -9.72 12.69 -2.17
C HIS A 161 -8.36 12.90 -1.47
N SER A 162 -8.32 13.72 -0.40
CA SER A 162 -7.08 13.99 0.35
C SER A 162 -6.58 12.75 1.10
N GLU A 163 -7.47 12.04 1.80
CA GLU A 163 -7.12 10.80 2.50
C GLU A 163 -6.67 9.74 1.49
N PHE A 164 -7.43 9.59 0.39
CA PHE A 164 -7.08 8.66 -0.68
C PHE A 164 -5.67 8.95 -1.23
N ARG A 165 -5.38 10.22 -1.57
CA ARG A 165 -4.06 10.64 -2.05
C ARG A 165 -2.97 10.29 -1.03
N GLN A 166 -3.17 10.65 0.24
CA GLN A 166 -2.17 10.39 1.28
C GLN A 166 -1.86 8.88 1.40
N ARG A 167 -2.90 8.04 1.49
CA ARG A 167 -2.73 6.58 1.59
C ARG A 167 -2.09 5.97 0.35
N PHE A 168 -2.39 6.54 -0.82
CA PHE A 168 -1.80 6.09 -2.07
C PHE A 168 -0.30 6.42 -2.14
N GLU A 169 0.08 7.66 -1.85
CA GLU A 169 1.49 8.09 -1.92
C GLU A 169 2.34 7.39 -0.85
N GLU A 170 1.85 7.28 0.40
CA GLU A 170 2.53 6.55 1.47
C GLU A 170 2.86 5.10 1.06
N LEU A 171 1.87 4.41 0.49
CA LEU A 171 2.06 3.04 0.03
C LEU A 171 3.02 2.98 -1.17
N LYS A 172 2.91 3.91 -2.11
CA LYS A 172 3.76 3.94 -3.31
C LYS A 172 5.22 4.15 -2.92
N GLU A 173 5.52 5.14 -2.08
CA GLU A 173 6.87 5.40 -1.57
C GLU A 173 7.45 4.17 -0.87
N ARG A 174 6.66 3.52 -0.03
CA ARG A 174 7.05 2.28 0.63
C ARG A 174 7.37 1.16 -0.35
N LEU A 175 6.54 0.93 -1.37
CA LEU A 175 6.77 -0.11 -2.38
C LEU A 175 7.98 0.21 -3.28
N GLU A 176 8.22 1.48 -3.58
CA GLU A 176 9.43 1.92 -4.30
C GLU A 176 10.69 1.69 -3.46
N HIS A 177 10.62 1.93 -2.14
CA HIS A 177 11.70 1.63 -1.21
C HIS A 177 11.99 0.12 -1.14
N VAL A 178 10.97 -0.73 -1.01
CA VAL A 178 11.10 -2.19 -1.07
C VAL A 178 11.80 -2.62 -2.36
N ARG A 179 11.33 -2.12 -3.50
CA ARG A 179 11.88 -2.46 -4.81
C ARG A 179 13.35 -2.06 -4.92
N ARG A 180 13.72 -0.88 -4.40
CA ARG A 180 15.10 -0.40 -4.40
C ARG A 180 16.02 -1.30 -3.56
N LEU A 181 15.61 -1.61 -2.33
CA LEU A 181 16.37 -2.52 -1.47
C LEU A 181 16.53 -3.90 -2.08
N GLN A 182 15.50 -4.44 -2.73
CA GLN A 182 15.58 -5.72 -3.43
C GLN A 182 16.57 -5.68 -4.61
N GLN A 183 16.64 -4.56 -5.34
CA GLN A 183 17.60 -4.37 -6.43
C GLN A 183 19.04 -4.24 -5.92
N GLU A 184 19.23 -3.58 -4.78
CA GLU A 184 20.56 -3.35 -4.18
C GLU A 184 21.10 -4.60 -3.46
N THR A 185 20.23 -5.33 -2.74
CA THR A 185 20.63 -6.45 -1.87
C THR A 185 20.41 -7.83 -2.50
N GLY A 186 19.60 -7.92 -3.55
CA GLY A 186 19.18 -9.20 -4.16
C GLY A 186 18.28 -10.05 -3.26
N GLN A 187 17.91 -9.58 -2.07
CA GLN A 187 17.11 -10.32 -1.10
C GLN A 187 15.64 -9.87 -1.15
N VAL A 188 14.71 -10.81 -1.12
CA VAL A 188 13.27 -10.51 -1.04
C VAL A 188 12.95 -9.99 0.37
N VAL A 189 12.90 -8.67 0.52
CA VAL A 189 12.52 -8.03 1.78
C VAL A 189 10.99 -8.02 1.91
N ASN A 190 10.47 -8.74 2.89
CA ASN A 190 9.07 -8.63 3.32
C ASN A 190 8.98 -7.54 4.39
N ILE A 191 8.63 -6.31 4.01
CA ILE A 191 8.52 -5.20 4.98
C ILE A 191 7.23 -5.38 5.79
N PRO A 192 7.30 -5.47 7.14
CA PRO A 192 6.13 -5.62 8.02
C PRO A 192 5.13 -4.48 7.85
N ASP A 193 3.83 -4.79 7.77
CA ASP A 193 2.76 -3.86 7.39
C ASP A 193 2.58 -2.61 8.28
N GLU A 194 3.24 -2.56 9.42
CA GLU A 194 3.15 -1.46 10.40
C GLU A 194 4.07 -0.28 10.00
N PRO A 195 3.66 0.98 10.20
CA PRO A 195 4.59 2.10 10.12
C PRO A 195 5.70 1.90 11.15
N LEU A 196 6.96 2.13 10.74
CA LEU A 196 8.06 2.16 11.70
C LEU A 196 7.72 3.24 12.74
N PRO A 197 7.84 2.93 14.05
CA PRO A 197 7.53 3.90 15.08
C PRO A 197 8.31 5.17 14.81
N ALA A 198 7.60 6.31 14.78
CA ALA A 198 8.27 7.60 14.72
C ALA A 198 9.25 7.64 15.88
N TYR A 199 10.52 7.88 15.57
CA TYR A 199 11.52 8.08 16.60
C TYR A 199 11.13 9.36 17.33
N GLU A 200 10.47 9.23 18.48
CA GLU A 200 10.36 10.33 19.43
C GLU A 200 11.80 10.67 19.81
N ALA A 201 12.33 11.75 19.23
CA ALA A 201 13.49 12.40 19.79
C ALA A 201 13.07 12.72 21.23
N THR A 202 13.65 12.00 22.19
CA THR A 202 13.52 12.36 23.60
C THR A 202 14.13 13.75 23.71
N GLU A 203 13.29 14.78 23.71
CA GLU A 203 13.66 16.15 24.01
C GLU A 203 14.12 16.19 25.46
N GLY A 204 15.39 15.85 25.65
CA GLY A 204 16.12 16.11 26.87
C GLY A 204 16.31 17.62 27.01
N GLY A 205 15.37 18.25 27.71
CA GLY A 205 15.59 19.44 28.55
C GLY A 205 15.87 20.76 27.83
N GLY A 206 14.87 21.65 27.79
CA GLY A 206 15.10 23.04 27.41
C GLY A 206 13.89 23.96 27.42
N ALA A 207 13.47 24.38 28.62
CA ALA A 207 12.73 25.62 28.93
C ALA A 207 11.39 25.91 28.20
N ALA A 208 10.28 25.66 28.91
CA ALA A 208 9.02 26.35 28.69
C ALA A 208 9.03 27.74 29.37
N PRO A 209 8.51 28.82 28.76
CA PRO A 209 8.06 29.99 29.50
C PRO A 209 6.61 29.76 29.94
N SER A 210 6.41 29.55 31.23
CA SER A 210 5.07 29.48 31.84
C SER A 210 4.46 30.87 31.97
N ALA A 211 3.25 31.04 31.45
CA ALA A 211 2.34 32.12 31.82
C ALA A 211 1.50 31.70 33.05
N ASN A 212 1.51 32.56 34.07
CA ASN A 212 0.59 32.72 35.21
C ASN A 212 -0.33 31.55 35.64
N ASN A 213 -0.18 31.10 36.89
CA ASN A 213 -1.13 31.40 37.96
C ASN A 213 -0.76 30.78 39.33
N LEU A 214 -0.77 31.65 40.35
CA LEU A 214 -1.22 31.48 41.75
C LEU A 214 -0.66 30.34 42.62
N ALA A 215 -0.02 30.74 43.73
CA ALA A 215 0.49 29.95 44.86
C ALA A 215 -0.60 29.71 45.95
N PRO A 216 -0.33 29.17 47.19
CA PRO A 216 0.91 28.59 47.75
C PRO A 216 0.72 27.34 48.70
N GLU A 217 1.85 26.84 49.26
CA GLU A 217 2.06 26.08 50.54
C GLU A 217 1.77 24.54 50.55
N GLN A 218 2.52 23.63 51.21
CA GLN A 218 3.62 23.63 52.20
C GLN A 218 4.17 22.18 52.41
N SER A 219 5.49 21.98 52.58
CA SER A 219 6.21 20.98 53.44
C SER A 219 6.04 19.44 53.17
N VAL A 220 6.95 18.46 53.39
CA VAL A 220 8.15 18.19 54.23
C VAL A 220 9.02 17.08 53.56
N SER A 221 10.32 17.12 53.86
CA SER A 221 11.47 16.20 53.74
C SER A 221 11.32 14.65 53.59
N ARG A 222 12.25 14.01 52.83
CA ARG A 222 13.31 13.02 53.27
C ARG A 222 13.68 11.93 52.23
N SER A 223 14.99 11.86 51.95
CA SER A 223 15.87 10.68 51.85
C SER A 223 15.66 9.52 50.85
N ALA A 224 16.68 9.36 49.99
CA ALA A 224 17.46 8.14 49.65
C ALA A 224 16.77 6.84 49.18
N SER A 225 17.06 6.43 47.93
CA SER A 225 17.48 5.07 47.53
C SER A 225 17.73 5.05 45.99
N THR A 226 18.96 4.84 45.51
CA THR A 226 19.53 3.56 45.06
C THR A 226 18.63 2.74 44.13
N GLY A 227 19.02 2.66 42.84
CA GLY A 227 18.35 1.81 41.84
C GLY A 227 19.02 1.94 40.47
N SER A 228 20.07 1.16 40.27
CA SER A 228 20.89 1.10 39.06
C SER A 228 20.16 0.50 37.84
N GLN A 229 20.77 0.73 36.66
CA GLN A 229 20.64 -0.03 35.40
C GLN A 229 19.54 0.40 34.42
N ASN A 230 19.91 1.26 33.45
CA ASN A 230 20.17 0.82 32.08
C ASN A 230 20.76 2.00 31.25
N ARG A 231 22.01 2.40 31.52
CA ARG A 231 22.72 3.36 30.65
C ARG A 231 23.14 2.62 29.38
N ARG A 232 22.45 2.87 28.27
CA ARG A 232 22.99 2.59 26.93
C ARG A 232 24.25 3.46 26.77
N PRO A 233 25.43 2.89 26.44
CA PRO A 233 26.60 3.70 26.11
C PRO A 233 26.33 4.36 24.76
N ASN A 234 26.01 5.65 24.77
CA ASN A 234 25.84 6.47 23.56
C ASN A 234 27.11 7.29 23.25
N GLU A 235 28.24 6.89 23.82
CA GLU A 235 29.53 7.53 23.53
C GLU A 235 30.41 6.48 22.84
N PRO A 236 31.03 6.82 21.69
CA PRO A 236 32.06 5.97 21.12
C PRO A 236 33.16 5.76 22.18
N PRO A 237 33.92 4.65 22.12
CA PRO A 237 35.01 4.42 23.06
C PRO A 237 35.93 5.66 23.11
N PRO A 238 36.41 6.05 24.29
CA PRO A 238 37.44 7.08 24.36
C PRO A 238 38.57 6.68 23.39
N ASP A 239 39.03 7.62 22.58
CA ASP A 239 40.05 7.45 21.51
C ASP A 239 39.56 6.95 20.13
N TYR A 240 38.25 6.81 19.90
CA TYR A 240 37.71 6.36 18.61
C TYR A 240 38.00 7.31 17.43
N GLU A 241 38.02 8.62 17.68
CA GLU A 241 38.29 9.64 16.66
C GLU A 241 39.76 9.59 16.21
N GLU A 242 40.69 9.34 17.14
CA GLU A 242 42.12 9.18 16.82
C GLU A 242 42.37 7.89 16.03
N ALA A 243 41.72 6.79 16.41
CA ALA A 243 41.81 5.53 15.66
C ALA A 243 41.31 5.67 14.21
N GLN A 244 40.25 6.45 13.99
CA GLN A 244 39.79 6.76 12.62
C GLN A 244 40.78 7.65 11.87
N ALA A 245 41.33 8.67 12.53
CA ALA A 245 42.30 9.58 11.92
C ALA A 245 43.57 8.82 11.48
N GLN A 246 44.08 7.91 12.31
CA GLN A 246 45.24 7.08 11.98
C GLN A 246 44.95 6.13 10.82
N THR A 247 43.73 5.57 10.74
CA THR A 247 43.34 4.69 9.63
C THR A 247 43.27 5.46 8.31
N LEU A 248 42.75 6.69 8.33
CA LEU A 248 42.68 7.55 7.15
C LEU A 248 44.06 8.04 6.72
N SER A 249 44.95 8.37 7.66
CA SER A 249 46.31 8.80 7.33
C SER A 249 47.09 7.68 6.66
N MET A 250 47.00 6.45 7.18
CA MET A 250 47.71 5.29 6.63
C MET A 250 47.24 4.97 5.20
N ARG A 251 45.93 5.07 4.95
CA ARG A 251 45.35 4.86 3.61
C ARG A 251 45.79 5.91 2.60
N LEU A 252 45.93 7.17 3.03
CA LEU A 252 46.40 8.25 2.18
C LEU A 252 47.90 8.08 1.85
N GLU A 253 48.69 7.66 2.83
CA GLU A 253 50.12 7.46 2.68
C GLU A 253 50.46 6.28 1.76
N ASP A 254 49.69 5.19 1.84
CA ASP A 254 49.77 4.08 0.88
C ASP A 254 49.46 4.54 -0.55
N HIS A 255 48.41 5.36 -0.73
CA HIS A 255 48.01 5.85 -2.05
C HIS A 255 49.08 6.79 -2.67
N ILE A 256 49.70 7.65 -1.87
CA ILE A 256 50.79 8.54 -2.32
C ILE A 256 52.02 7.71 -2.72
N ARG A 257 52.29 6.63 -1.99
CA ARG A 257 53.43 5.75 -2.25
C ARG A 257 53.23 4.92 -3.52
N GLU A 258 52.01 4.42 -3.77
CA GLU A 258 51.65 3.77 -5.03
C GLU A 258 51.72 4.73 -6.23
N GLU A 259 51.37 6.01 -6.06
CA GLU A 259 51.55 7.02 -7.10
C GLU A 259 53.03 7.33 -7.37
N SER A 260 53.87 7.33 -6.34
CA SER A 260 55.30 7.56 -6.46
C SER A 260 56.04 6.43 -7.20
N ASP A 261 55.59 5.17 -7.08
CA ASP A 261 56.20 4.02 -7.78
C ASP A 261 55.75 3.90 -9.25
N ARG A 262 54.82 4.75 -9.70
CA ARG A 262 54.24 4.73 -11.06
C ARG A 262 54.78 5.82 -11.99
N ALA A 263 55.72 6.64 -11.52
CA ALA A 263 56.43 7.69 -12.27
C ALA A 263 57.89 7.29 -12.54
#